data_AF-A0A644X6U1-F1
#
_entry.id   AF-A0A644X6U1-F1
#
_cell.length_a   1.000
_cell.length_b   1.000
_cell.length_c   1.000
_cell.angle_alpha   90.00
_cell.angle_beta   90.00
_cell.angle_gamma   90.00
#
_symmetry.space_group_name_H-M   'P 1'
#
loop_
_entity.id
_entity.type
_entity.pdbx_description
1 polymer ?
#
loop_
_entity_poly.entity_id
_entity_poly.type
_entity_poly.pdbx_seq_one_letter_code
_entity_poly.pdbx_strand_id
1 'polypeptide(L)' 'MEYFVYVAHELLNPYVILLMLFGCVMGIVFGAIPGLNADLAVTLMLPISFGMSTTSAFALLISSWVGGVSGSLSRRR' A
#
# COMPACT_ATOMS: atom_id res chain seq x y z
N MET A 1 7.06 16.06 -18.40
CA MET A 1 7.03 16.96 -17.22
C MET A 1 5.61 17.10 -16.68
N GLU A 2 4.61 17.32 -17.52
CA GLU A 2 3.20 17.53 -17.09
C GLU A 2 2.59 16.35 -16.32
N TYR A 3 2.74 15.11 -16.81
CA TYR A 3 2.25 13.91 -16.11
C TYR A 3 2.83 13.73 -14.70
N PHE A 4 4.09 14.11 -14.49
CA PHE A 4 4.72 14.02 -13.17
C PHE A 4 4.05 14.97 -12.17
N VAL A 5 3.77 16.20 -12.58
CA VAL A 5 3.11 17.20 -11.74
C VAL A 5 1.67 16.80 -11.43
N TYR A 6 0.95 16.25 -12.40
CA TYR A 6 -0.41 15.73 -12.21
C TYR A 6 -0.47 14.63 -11.14
N VAL A 7 0.41 13.62 -11.22
CA VAL A 7 0.46 12.53 -10.25
C VAL A 7 0.90 13.03 -8.87
N ALA A 8 1.86 13.96 -8.81
CA ALA A 8 2.30 14.56 -7.54
C ALA A 8 1.17 15.30 -6.83
N HIS A 9 0.32 16.02 -7.57
CA HIS A 9 -0.85 16.69 -7.00
C HIS A 9 -1.90 15.66 -6.53
N GLU A 10 -2.13 14.60 -7.29
CA GLU A 10 -3.07 13.53 -6.92
C GLU A 10 -2.64 12.79 -5.65
N LEU A 11 -1.33 12.61 -5.42
CA LEU A 11 -0.80 12.02 -4.18
C LEU A 11 -1.06 12.87 -2.93
N LEU A 12 -1.20 14.20 -3.10
CA LEU A 12 -1.54 15.12 -2.02
C LEU A 12 -3.05 15.18 -1.73
N ASN A 13 -3.87 14.51 -2.55
CA ASN A 13 -5.30 14.42 -2.31
C ASN A 13 -5.55 13.68 -0.97
N PRO A 14 -6.34 14.26 -0.05
CA PRO A 14 -6.63 13.63 1.24
C PRO A 14 -7.14 12.19 1.13
N TYR A 15 -7.92 11.89 0.09
CA TYR A 15 -8.42 10.55 -0.17
C TYR A 15 -7.29 9.53 -0.41
N VAL A 16 -6.29 9.90 -1.22
CA VAL A 16 -5.14 9.03 -1.53
C VAL A 16 -4.25 8.85 -0.30
N ILE A 17 -4.06 9.91 0.49
CA ILE A 17 -3.31 9.84 1.74
C ILE A 17 -3.98 8.88 2.73
N LEU A 18 -5.31 8.95 2.89
CA LEU A 18 -6.06 8.02 3.74
C LEU A 18 -5.94 6.57 3.26
N LEU A 19 -6.01 6.34 1.94
CA LEU A 19 -5.77 5.03 1.35
C LEU A 19 -4.35 4.52 1.60
N MET A 20 -3.34 5.39 1.51
CA MET A 20 -1.95 5.03 1.79
C MET A 20 -1.75 4.67 3.26
N LEU A 21 -2.37 5.41 4.18
CA LEU A 21 -2.35 5.09 5.61
C LEU A 21 -3.03 3.75 5.88
N PHE A 22 -4.21 3.53 5.29
CA PHE A 22 -4.92 2.26 5.39
C PHE A 22 -4.10 1.10 4.83
N GLY A 23 -3.55 1.24 3.61
CA GLY A 23 -2.68 0.26 2.99
C GLY A 23 -1.48 -0.05 3.87
N CYS A 24 -0.81 0.96 4.40
CA CYS A 24 0.33 0.80 5.32
C CYS A 24 -0.03 0.02 6.58
N VAL A 25 -1.13 0.37 7.26
CA VAL A 25 -1.59 -0.32 8.48
C VAL A 25 -1.94 -1.78 8.18
N MET A 26 -2.71 -2.04 7.13
CA MET A 26 -3.04 -3.40 6.70
C MET A 26 -1.78 -4.19 6.35
N GLY A 27 -0.83 -3.55 5.65
CA GLY A 27 0.48 -4.10 5.36
C GLY A 27 1.19 -4.54 6.62
N ILE A 28 1.33 -3.66 7.62
CA ILE A 28 2.00 -3.96 8.90
C ILE A 28 1.33 -5.16 9.59
N VAL A 29 0.00 -5.17 9.66
CA VAL A 29 -0.77 -6.27 10.28
C VAL A 29 -0.48 -7.59 9.57
N PHE A 30 -0.56 -7.62 8.24
CA PHE A 30 -0.30 -8.83 7.47
C PHE A 30 1.17 -9.28 7.55
N GLY A 31 2.12 -8.35 7.46
CA GLY A 31 3.54 -8.64 7.63
C GLY A 31 3.86 -9.17 9.03
N ALA A 32 3.07 -8.80 10.03
CA ALA A 32 3.15 -9.32 11.38
C ALA A 32 2.43 -10.66 11.60
N ILE A 33 2.00 -11.43 10.57
CA ILE A 33 1.41 -12.81 10.69
C ILE A 33 2.34 -13.93 10.13
N PRO A 34 2.68 -15.01 10.88
CA PRO A 34 3.76 -15.91 10.50
C PRO A 34 3.37 -16.72 9.27
N GLY A 35 4.20 -16.67 8.23
CA GLY A 35 3.88 -17.26 6.92
C GLY A 35 3.17 -16.33 5.94
N LEU A 36 2.84 -15.09 6.34
CA LEU A 36 2.27 -14.08 5.46
C LEU A 36 3.34 -13.02 5.12
N ASN A 37 3.89 -13.11 3.91
CA ASN A 37 4.94 -12.20 3.41
C ASN A 37 4.32 -10.91 2.86
N ALA A 38 5.13 -9.86 2.69
CA ALA A 38 4.69 -8.57 2.12
C ALA A 38 3.99 -8.72 0.75
N ASP A 39 4.47 -9.63 -0.09
CA ASP A 39 3.90 -9.87 -1.43
C ASP A 39 2.50 -10.48 -1.37
N LEU A 40 2.20 -11.29 -0.34
CA LEU A 40 0.85 -11.80 -0.09
C LEU A 40 -0.08 -10.68 0.37
N ALA A 41 0.39 -9.71 1.15
CA ALA A 41 -0.41 -8.54 1.53
C ALA A 41 -0.83 -7.72 0.29
N VAL A 42 0.09 -7.53 -0.67
CA VAL A 42 -0.21 -6.87 -1.96
C VAL A 42 -1.23 -7.67 -2.77
N THR A 43 -1.08 -8.99 -2.82
CA THR A 43 -2.00 -9.88 -3.55
C THR A 43 -3.42 -9.80 -3.00
N LEU A 44 -3.58 -9.68 -1.68
CA LEU A 44 -4.88 -9.50 -1.03
C LEU A 44 -5.51 -8.13 -1.32
N MET A 45 -4.69 -7.10 -1.54
CA MET A 45 -5.16 -5.75 -1.89
C MET A 45 -5.43 -5.60 -3.40
N LEU A 46 -4.86 -6.44 -4.25
CA LEU A 46 -5.04 -6.42 -5.70
C LEU A 46 -6.51 -6.43 -6.17
N PRO A 47 -7.42 -7.30 -5.68
CA PRO A 47 -8.82 -7.28 -6.12
C PRO A 47 -9.53 -5.96 -5.77
N ILE A 48 -9.16 -5.32 -4.65
CA ILE A 48 -9.71 -4.04 -4.23
C ILE A 48 -9.24 -2.92 -5.17
N SER A 49 -8.02 -3.04 -5.70
CA SER A 49 -7.41 -2.05 -6.60
C SER A 49 -8.07 -1.96 -7.99
N PHE A 50 -8.81 -2.97 -8.45
CA PHE A 50 -9.40 -3.00 -9.80
C PHE A 50 -10.54 -2.00 -10.01
N GLY A 51 -11.19 -1.53 -8.93
CA GLY A 51 -12.22 -0.49 -9.01
C GLY A 51 -11.69 0.94 -8.87
N MET A 52 -10.38 1.11 -8.72
CA MET A 52 -9.76 2.38 -8.34
C MET A 52 -9.06 3.07 -9.52
N SER A 53 -8.80 4.37 -9.39
CA SER A 53 -7.94 5.07 -10.37
C SER A 53 -6.52 4.51 -10.31
N THR A 54 -5.82 4.49 -11.44
CA THR A 54 -4.44 3.95 -11.54
C THR A 54 -3.53 4.49 -10.45
N THR A 55 -3.56 5.80 -10.18
CA THR A 55 -2.74 6.44 -9.14
C THR A 55 -3.08 5.92 -7.74
N SER A 56 -4.37 5.89 -7.38
CA SER A 56 -4.81 5.44 -6.06
C SER A 56 -4.60 3.94 -5.84
N ALA A 57 -4.75 3.13 -6.89
CA ALA A 57 -4.45 1.70 -6.88
C ALA A 57 -2.96 1.47 -6.57
N PHE A 58 -2.05 2.11 -7.31
CA PHE A 58 -0.61 1.99 -7.03
C PHE A 58 -0.24 2.54 -5.65
N ALA A 59 -0.83 3.65 -5.21
CA ALA A 59 -0.60 4.19 -3.87
C ALA A 59 -0.99 3.19 -2.76
N LEU A 60 -2.13 2.50 -2.90
CA LEU A 60 -2.57 1.45 -1.99
C LEU A 60 -1.64 0.22 -2.01
N LEU A 61 -1.31 -0.28 -3.20
CA LEU A 61 -0.47 -1.47 -3.37
C LEU A 61 0.96 -1.23 -2.84
N ILE A 62 1.57 -0.09 -3.16
CA ILE A 62 2.92 0.24 -2.69
C ILE A 62 2.92 0.49 -1.18
N SER A 63 1.95 1.24 -0.64
CA SER A 63 1.89 1.48 0.80
C SER A 63 1.69 0.19 1.60
N SER A 64 0.86 -0.74 1.12
CA SER A 64 0.69 -2.05 1.75
C SER A 64 1.94 -2.92 1.68
N TRP A 65 2.69 -2.88 0.58
CA TRP A 65 3.97 -3.57 0.48
C TRP A 65 4.99 -3.02 1.48
N VAL A 66 5.16 -1.70 1.54
CA VAL A 66 6.09 -1.04 2.47
C VAL A 66 5.71 -1.32 3.93
N GLY A 67 4.41 -1.25 4.26
CA GLY A 67 3.89 -1.64 5.56
C GLY A 67 4.17 -3.12 5.88
N GLY A 68 3.96 -4.02 4.92
CA GLY A 68 4.21 -5.46 5.04
C GLY A 68 5.66 -5.81 5.31
N VAL A 69 6.59 -5.18 4.58
CA VAL A 69 8.03 -5.36 4.81
C VAL A 69 8.38 -4.89 6.23
N SER A 70 7.85 -3.73 6.63
CA SER A 70 8.09 -3.16 7.97
C SER A 70 7.54 -4.06 9.10
N GLY A 71 6.32 -4.58 8.94
CA GLY A 71 5.72 -5.51 9.91
C GLY A 71 6.49 -6.84 10.00
N SER A 72 6.96 -7.35 8.88
CA SER A 72 7.72 -8.61 8.82
C SER A 72 9.07 -8.55 9.54
N LEU A 73 9.70 -7.37 9.62
CA LEU A 73 10.96 -7.17 10.35
C LEU A 73 10.80 -7.47 11.85
N SER A 74 9.61 -7.22 12.41
CA SER A 74 9.31 -7.44 13.83
C SER A 74 9.40 -8.91 14.25
N ARG A 75 9.48 -9.85 13.30
CA ARG A 75 9.67 -11.29 13.55
C ARG A 75 11.10 -11.76 13.73
N ARG A 76 12.11 -10.94 13.44
CA ARG A 76 13.52 -11.38 13.48
C ARG A 76 14.11 -11.41 14.90
N ARG A 77 13.26 -11.48 15.93
CA ARG A 77 13.62 -11.78 17.33
C ARG A 77 12.91 -13.06 17.74
#